data_AF-A0A2N3BVX8-F1
#
_entry.id   AF-A0A2N3BVX8-F1
#
_cell.length_a   1.000
_cell.length_b   1.000
_cell.length_c   1.000
_cell.angle_alpha   90.00
_cell.angle_beta   90.00
_cell.angle_gamma   90.00
#
_symmetry.space_group_name_H-M   'P 1'
#
loop_
_entity.id
_entity.type
_entity.pdbx_description
1 polymer ?
#
loop_
_entity_poly.entity_id
_entity_poly.type
_entity_poly.pdbx_seq_one_letter_code
_entity_poly.pdbx_strand_id
1 'polypeptide(L)'
;METRIIAGDPVPAPDATLIRALRNAHRWAAALKSGTTLGRLAAAEKVAERYLARILHLAGLSPRIQAAILDGTQPAELTLERLAKVQLPLDWTAQERLLGFAR
;
A
#
# COMPACT_ATOMS: atom_id res chain seq x y z
N MET A 1 40.25 15.02 20.71
CA MET A 1 39.43 13.91 21.24
C MET A 1 38.20 13.82 20.35
N GLU A 2 38.25 12.95 19.36
CA GLU A 2 37.18 12.80 18.36
C GLU A 2 36.25 11.69 18.80
N THR A 3 35.05 12.04 19.28
CA THR A 3 34.03 11.06 19.65
C THR A 3 33.21 10.70 18.41
N ARG A 4 33.50 9.53 17.85
CA ARG A 4 32.69 8.90 16.81
C ARG A 4 31.39 8.39 17.45
N ILE A 5 30.29 9.10 17.25
CA ILE A 5 28.96 8.58 17.57
C ILE A 5 28.59 7.56 16.49
N ILE A 6 28.47 6.29 16.91
CA ILE A 6 27.87 5.22 16.12
C ILE A 6 26.38 5.54 16.04
N ALA A 7 25.94 6.15 14.93
CA ALA A 7 24.52 6.23 14.61
C ALA A 7 24.06 4.81 14.26
N GLY A 8 23.36 4.15 15.18
CA GLY A 8 22.52 3.02 14.80
C GLY A 8 21.46 3.55 13.85
N ASP A 9 21.35 2.97 12.66
CA ASP A 9 20.32 3.34 11.69
C ASP A 9 18.95 3.37 12.38
N PRO A 10 18.21 4.49 12.34
CA PRO A 10 16.84 4.49 12.80
C PRO A 10 16.08 3.52 11.90
N VAL A 11 15.53 2.46 12.49
CA VAL A 11 14.55 1.61 11.79
C VAL A 11 13.46 2.57 11.29
N PRO A 12 13.23 2.67 9.97
CA PRO A 12 12.25 3.61 9.46
C PRO A 12 10.89 3.25 10.06
N ALA A 13 10.25 4.22 10.71
CA ALA A 13 8.90 4.03 11.21
C ALA A 13 7.99 3.63 10.03
N PRO A 14 6.99 2.75 10.26
CA PRO A 14 6.12 2.31 9.19
C PRO A 14 5.45 3.49 8.48
N ASP A 15 5.39 3.44 7.15
CA ASP A 15 4.90 4.53 6.33
C ASP A 15 3.39 4.72 6.55
N ALA A 16 3.04 5.73 7.32
CA ALA A 16 1.66 6.06 7.66
C ALA A 16 0.78 6.33 6.41
N THR A 17 1.37 6.78 5.31
CA THR A 17 0.67 6.99 4.04
C THR A 17 0.30 5.65 3.42
N LEU A 18 1.22 4.69 3.38
CA LEU A 18 0.94 3.34 2.89
C LEU A 18 -0.10 2.62 3.74
N ILE A 19 0.03 2.71 5.08
CA ILE A 19 -0.95 2.11 6.00
C ILE A 19 -2.34 2.70 5.78
N ARG A 20 -2.44 4.03 5.67
CA ARG A 20 -3.73 4.70 5.42
C ARG A 20 -4.32 4.29 4.07
N ALA A 21 -3.50 4.17 3.04
CA ALA A 21 -3.93 3.74 1.72
C ALA A 21 -4.44 2.28 1.75
N LEU A 22 -3.72 1.37 2.41
CA LEU A 22 -4.12 -0.03 2.56
C LEU A 22 -5.44 -0.16 3.34
N ARG A 23 -5.58 0.57 4.45
CA ARG A 23 -6.83 0.62 5.22
C ARG A 23 -7.99 1.13 4.37
N ASN A 24 -7.79 2.20 3.63
CA ASN A 24 -8.81 2.76 2.74
C ASN A 24 -9.19 1.76 1.65
N ALA A 25 -8.22 1.08 1.04
CA ALA A 25 -8.47 0.06 0.03
C ALA A 25 -9.43 -1.02 0.53
N HIS A 26 -9.17 -1.57 1.73
CA HIS A 26 -10.04 -2.58 2.35
C HIS A 26 -11.43 -2.04 2.68
N ARG A 27 -11.51 -0.84 3.28
CA ARG A 27 -12.80 -0.20 3.61
C ARG A 27 -13.63 0.06 2.36
N TRP A 28 -13.01 0.54 1.29
CA TRP A 28 -13.67 0.82 0.02
C TRP A 28 -14.09 -0.47 -0.69
N ALA A 29 -13.25 -1.50 -0.67
CA ALA A 29 -13.60 -2.81 -1.21
C ALA A 29 -14.80 -3.42 -0.48
N ALA A 30 -14.87 -3.28 0.85
CA ALA A 30 -16.02 -3.72 1.64
C ALA A 30 -17.30 -2.95 1.29
N ALA A 31 -17.22 -1.62 1.12
CA ALA A 31 -18.37 -0.80 0.72
C ALA A 31 -18.88 -1.17 -0.69
N LEU A 32 -17.98 -1.45 -1.64
CA LEU A 32 -18.35 -1.93 -2.96
C LEU A 32 -19.04 -3.30 -2.88
N LYS A 33 -18.50 -4.23 -2.08
CA LYS A 33 -19.12 -5.55 -1.83
C LYS A 33 -20.50 -5.45 -1.20
N SER A 34 -20.75 -4.42 -0.40
CA SER A 34 -22.07 -4.15 0.20
C SER A 34 -23.04 -3.43 -0.73
N GLY A 35 -22.71 -3.25 -2.02
CA GLY A 35 -23.57 -2.62 -3.02
C GLY A 35 -23.45 -1.10 -3.11
N THR A 36 -22.50 -0.47 -2.43
CA THR A 36 -22.21 0.96 -2.65
C THR A 36 -21.60 1.13 -4.03
N THR A 37 -22.11 2.07 -4.83
CA THR A 37 -21.53 2.35 -6.15
C THR A 37 -20.22 3.12 -6.02
N LEU A 38 -19.35 3.01 -7.04
CA LEU A 38 -18.07 3.71 -7.09
C LEU A 38 -18.25 5.23 -6.96
N GLY A 39 -19.20 5.82 -7.69
CA GLY A 39 -19.49 7.25 -7.63
C GLY A 39 -20.03 7.73 -6.29
N ARG A 40 -20.91 6.94 -5.64
CA ARG A 40 -21.40 7.27 -4.29
C ARG A 40 -20.26 7.25 -3.27
N LEU A 41 -19.38 6.27 -3.35
CA LEU A 41 -18.22 6.17 -2.47
C LEU A 41 -17.21 7.30 -2.73
N ALA A 42 -16.93 7.63 -4.00
CA ALA A 42 -16.07 8.74 -4.38
C ALA A 42 -16.59 10.09 -3.86
N ALA A 43 -17.90 10.34 -3.97
CA ALA A 43 -18.54 11.52 -3.40
C ALA A 43 -18.44 11.58 -1.87
N ALA A 44 -18.67 10.45 -1.18
CA ALA A 44 -18.58 10.37 0.27
C ALA A 44 -17.15 10.63 0.79
N GLU A 45 -16.14 10.10 0.09
CA GLU A 45 -14.73 10.25 0.44
C GLU A 45 -14.11 11.54 -0.11
N LYS A 46 -14.86 12.33 -0.89
CA LYS A 46 -14.42 13.58 -1.55
C LYS A 46 -13.17 13.38 -2.41
N VAL A 47 -13.12 12.27 -3.14
CA VAL A 47 -12.04 11.93 -4.07
C VAL A 47 -12.58 11.63 -5.45
N ALA A 48 -11.74 11.72 -6.47
CA ALA A 48 -12.11 11.29 -7.81
C ALA A 48 -12.22 9.76 -7.88
N GLU A 49 -13.16 9.23 -8.66
CA GLU A 49 -13.31 7.78 -8.89
C GLU A 49 -12.01 7.13 -9.37
N ARG A 50 -11.26 7.82 -10.24
CA ARG A 50 -9.94 7.36 -10.71
C ARG A 50 -8.93 7.16 -9.57
N TYR A 51 -8.97 8.00 -8.54
CA TYR A 51 -8.08 7.87 -7.39
C TYR A 51 -8.53 6.70 -6.53
N LEU A 52 -9.84 6.58 -6.33
CA LEU A 52 -10.44 5.48 -5.60
C LEU A 52 -10.08 4.12 -6.21
N ALA A 53 -10.22 3.96 -7.54
CA ALA A 53 -9.82 2.76 -8.27
C ALA A 53 -8.33 2.42 -8.10
N ARG A 54 -7.47 3.44 -8.12
CA ARG A 54 -6.02 3.30 -7.88
C ARG A 54 -5.65 2.97 -6.43
N ILE A 55 -6.56 3.08 -5.48
CA ILE A 55 -6.28 2.62 -4.10
C ILE A 55 -6.91 1.25 -3.88
N LEU A 56 -8.08 0.98 -4.47
CA LEU A 56 -8.77 -0.31 -4.33
C LEU A 56 -7.90 -1.51 -4.66
N HIS A 57 -7.02 -1.41 -5.66
CA HIS A 57 -6.14 -2.51 -6.01
C HIS A 57 -5.14 -2.90 -4.89
N LEU A 58 -4.86 -2.02 -3.91
CA LEU A 58 -4.03 -2.35 -2.74
C LEU A 58 -4.69 -3.42 -1.86
N ALA A 59 -6.03 -3.53 -1.86
CA ALA A 59 -6.73 -4.58 -1.13
C ALA A 59 -6.46 -5.98 -1.70
N GLY A 60 -5.98 -6.07 -2.95
CA GLY A 60 -5.63 -7.31 -3.64
C GLY A 60 -4.13 -7.64 -3.59
N LEU A 61 -3.32 -6.87 -2.84
CA LEU A 61 -1.90 -7.20 -2.64
C LEU A 61 -1.73 -8.55 -1.93
N SER A 62 -0.61 -9.23 -2.17
CA SER A 62 -0.33 -10.47 -1.45
C SER A 62 -0.29 -10.24 0.07
N PRO A 63 -0.71 -11.22 0.88
CA PRO A 63 -0.66 -11.09 2.34
C PRO A 63 0.74 -10.72 2.87
N ARG A 64 1.80 -11.21 2.22
CA ARG A 64 3.19 -10.90 2.56
C ARG A 64 3.51 -9.42 2.39
N ILE A 65 3.09 -8.82 1.27
CA ILE A 65 3.32 -7.39 1.01
C ILE A 65 2.52 -6.54 2.00
N GLN A 66 1.27 -6.92 2.26
CA GLN A 66 0.42 -6.21 3.24
C GLN A 66 1.03 -6.25 4.63
N ALA A 67 1.53 -7.41 5.07
CA ALA A 67 2.22 -7.54 6.35
C ALA A 67 3.46 -6.64 6.44
N ALA A 68 4.29 -6.62 5.39
CA ALA A 68 5.48 -5.77 5.37
C ALA A 68 5.15 -4.26 5.46
N ILE A 69 4.08 -3.81 4.79
CA ILE A 69 3.60 -2.42 4.91
C ILE A 69 3.18 -2.09 6.35
N LEU A 70 2.49 -3.00 7.02
CA LEU A 70 2.00 -2.81 8.39
C LEU A 70 3.15 -2.86 9.41
N ASP A 71 4.14 -3.70 9.16
CA ASP A 71 5.32 -3.91 9.99
C ASP A 71 6.43 -2.86 9.75
N GLY A 72 6.34 -2.11 8.65
CA GLY A 72 7.36 -1.14 8.26
C GLY A 72 8.60 -1.77 7.62
N THR A 73 8.53 -3.05 7.25
CA THR A 73 9.62 -3.83 6.63
C THR A 73 9.51 -3.90 5.11
N GLN A 74 8.63 -3.11 4.50
CA GLN A 74 8.60 -2.99 3.05
C GLN A 74 9.90 -2.40 2.49
N PRO A 75 10.30 -2.78 1.26
CA PRO A 75 11.42 -2.13 0.58
C PRO A 75 11.21 -0.62 0.48
N ALA A 76 12.28 0.18 0.63
CA ALA A 76 12.21 1.65 0.58
C ALA A 76 11.64 2.18 -0.76
N GLU A 77 11.82 1.42 -1.84
CA GLU A 77 11.28 1.75 -3.17
C GLU A 77 9.76 1.51 -3.27
N LEU A 78 9.14 0.80 -2.31
CA LEU A 78 7.71 0.55 -2.27
C LEU A 78 6.96 1.76 -1.72
N THR A 79 6.74 2.76 -2.59
CA THR A 79 5.96 3.94 -2.25
C THR A 79 4.50 3.81 -2.70
N LEU A 80 3.61 4.64 -2.13
CA LEU A 80 2.21 4.71 -2.59
C LEU A 80 2.14 5.08 -4.08
N GLU A 81 3.04 5.96 -4.53
CA GLU A 81 3.10 6.36 -5.94
C GLU A 81 3.44 5.16 -6.84
N ARG A 82 4.44 4.36 -6.47
CA ARG A 82 4.84 3.15 -7.21
C ARG A 82 3.68 2.16 -7.27
N LEU A 83 3.06 1.86 -6.13
CA LEU A 83 1.90 0.97 -6.04
C LEU A 83 0.75 1.48 -6.92
N ALA A 84 0.46 2.77 -6.88
CA ALA A 84 -0.65 3.36 -7.65
C ALA A 84 -0.39 3.49 -9.15
N LYS A 85 0.83 3.23 -9.65
CA LYS A 85 1.21 3.28 -11.07
C LYS A 85 1.43 1.88 -11.67
N VAL A 86 1.88 0.92 -10.86
CA VAL A 86 2.22 -0.41 -11.34
C VAL A 86 0.96 -1.21 -11.72
N GLN A 87 1.04 -1.94 -12.82
CA GLN A 87 0.04 -2.94 -13.17
C GLN A 87 0.29 -4.18 -12.31
N LEU A 88 -0.54 -4.36 -11.27
CA LEU A 88 -0.42 -5.50 -10.35
C LEU A 88 -0.96 -6.77 -11.01
N PRO A 89 -0.17 -7.84 -11.15
CA PRO A 89 -0.69 -9.13 -11.57
C PRO A 89 -1.66 -9.69 -10.52
N LEU A 90 -2.61 -10.52 -10.94
CA LEU A 90 -3.54 -11.20 -10.02
C LEU A 90 -2.85 -12.28 -9.19
N ASP A 91 -1.80 -12.89 -9.74
CA ASP A 91 -0.98 -13.89 -9.04
C ASP A 91 -0.08 -13.25 -7.98
N TRP A 92 -0.19 -13.71 -6.73
CA TRP A 92 0.57 -13.16 -5.62
C TRP A 92 2.08 -13.36 -5.75
N THR A 93 2.54 -14.51 -6.26
CA THR A 93 3.98 -14.73 -6.43
C THR A 93 4.55 -13.78 -7.49
N ALA A 94 3.79 -13.48 -8.55
CA ALA A 94 4.15 -12.48 -9.54
C ALA A 94 4.15 -11.06 -8.95
N GLN A 95 3.20 -10.71 -8.07
CA GLN A 95 3.22 -9.43 -7.36
C GLN A 95 4.47 -9.31 -6.50
N GLU A 96 4.79 -10.36 -5.75
CA GLU A 96 5.95 -10.39 -4.86
C GLU A 96 7.25 -10.24 -5.64
N ARG A 97 7.43 -10.95 -6.76
CA ARG A 97 8.60 -10.76 -7.63
C ARG A 97 8.67 -9.34 -8.19
N LEU A 98 7.56 -8.82 -8.73
CA LEU A 98 7.50 -7.48 -9.31
C LEU A 98 7.85 -6.38 -8.30
N LEU A 99 7.46 -6.57 -7.05
CA LEU A 99 7.64 -5.59 -5.98
C LEU A 99 8.91 -5.79 -5.16
N GLY A 100 9.73 -6.80 -5.47
CA GLY A 100 11.02 -7.06 -4.80
C GLY A 100 10.91 -7.89 -3.51
N PHE A 101 9.79 -8.60 -3.32
CA PHE A 101 9.55 -9.48 -2.18
C PHE A 101 9.96 -10.94 -2.45
N ALA A 102 10.05 -11.36 -3.71
CA ALA A 102 10.51 -12.69 -4.09
C ALA A 102 11.72 -12.56 -5.03
N ARG A 103 12.72 -13.41 -4.81
CA ARG A 103 13.92 -13.50 -5.65
C ARG A 103 13.67 -14.36 -6.87
#